data_AF-A0A832R340-F1
#
_entry.id   AF-A0A832R340-F1
#
_cell.length_a   1.000
_cell.length_b   1.000
_cell.length_c   1.000
_cell.angle_alpha   90.00
_cell.angle_beta   90.00
_cell.angle_gamma   90.00
#
_symmetry.space_group_name_H-M   'P 1'
#
loop_
_entity.id
_entity.type
_entity.pdbx_description
1 polymer ?
#
loop_
_entity_poly.entity_id
_entity_poly.type
_entity_poly.pdbx_seq_one_letter_code
_entity_poly.pdbx_strand_id
1 'polypeptide(L)'
;NHPKLSLINHSDYIPEQYLPVFNSSLIEIYLHKIPDLADKFVYFNDDFFIINNTPKERFFKNGLPNDIAAFRYNSGMGLWSKCLINNIKIINERFDKHTVLERDHNKWYNPDYGKKSRITRLLKSYDKFVTLITPHNAQPYLKSTFEEVWDYAGDRLTKASENRFRSPNDYTQELFRTWQICQSNFEPYNTYKDTKMFPLVLRSNQAVKAIYDQKYKLICLNDNAHIRNYEKVMQELEKAFETILPEKSGFEL
;
A
#
# COMPACT_ATOMS: atom_id res chain seq x y z
N ASN A 1 -15.78 -17.24 -16.07
CA ASN A 1 -15.64 -16.09 -16.99
C ASN A 1 -16.61 -14.99 -16.59
N HIS A 2 -16.12 -13.92 -15.97
CA HIS A 2 -16.95 -12.79 -15.55
C HIS A 2 -16.46 -11.52 -16.26
N PRO A 3 -17.34 -10.66 -16.83
CA PRO A 3 -16.93 -9.53 -17.69
C PRO A 3 -16.15 -8.43 -16.97
N LYS A 4 -16.14 -8.45 -15.64
CA LYS A 4 -15.36 -7.52 -14.79
C LYS A 4 -14.14 -8.18 -14.14
N LEU A 5 -13.81 -9.41 -14.52
CA LEU A 5 -12.65 -10.15 -14.02
C LEU A 5 -11.69 -10.42 -15.18
N SER A 6 -10.47 -9.90 -15.05
CA SER A 6 -9.38 -10.16 -15.99
C SER A 6 -8.22 -10.79 -15.24
N LEU A 7 -7.73 -11.92 -15.75
CA LEU A 7 -6.52 -12.58 -15.27
C LEU A 7 -5.36 -12.05 -16.12
N ILE A 8 -4.38 -11.42 -15.47
CA ILE A 8 -3.23 -10.81 -16.14
C ILE A 8 -1.96 -11.55 -15.72
N ASN A 9 -1.18 -12.01 -16.68
CA ASN A 9 0.10 -12.66 -16.46
C ASN A 9 1.21 -11.62 -16.29
N HIS A 10 2.27 -11.97 -15.58
CA HIS A 10 3.45 -11.10 -15.47
C HIS A 10 4.05 -10.74 -16.84
N SER A 11 3.99 -11.65 -17.81
CA SER A 11 4.43 -11.43 -19.20
C SER A 11 3.67 -10.34 -19.94
N ASP A 12 2.47 -9.99 -19.49
CA ASP A 12 1.62 -9.01 -20.18
C ASP A 12 2.06 -7.57 -19.90
N TYR A 13 2.87 -7.35 -18.86
CA TYR A 13 3.22 -5.99 -18.41
C TYR A 13 4.64 -5.82 -17.84
N ILE A 14 5.38 -6.93 -17.61
CA ILE A 14 6.79 -6.91 -17.19
C ILE A 14 7.65 -7.32 -18.39
N PRO A 15 8.73 -6.59 -18.72
CA PRO A 15 9.62 -6.97 -19.81
C PRO A 15 10.20 -8.38 -19.66
N GLU A 16 10.23 -9.14 -20.76
CA GLU A 16 10.58 -10.56 -20.79
C GLU A 16 11.96 -10.86 -20.16
N GLN A 17 12.94 -9.96 -20.34
CA GLN A 17 14.28 -10.12 -19.77
C GLN A 17 14.30 -10.17 -18.24
N TYR A 18 13.27 -9.65 -17.57
CA TYR A 18 13.13 -9.67 -16.10
C TYR A 18 12.30 -10.85 -15.60
N LEU A 19 11.78 -11.69 -16.49
CA LEU A 19 10.97 -12.87 -16.16
C LEU A 19 11.79 -14.18 -16.20
N PRO A 20 11.45 -15.19 -15.37
CA PRO A 20 10.49 -15.14 -14.26
C PRO A 20 11.01 -14.30 -13.08
N VAL A 21 10.07 -13.74 -12.31
CA VAL A 21 10.34 -12.89 -11.15
C VAL A 21 9.55 -13.40 -9.94
N PHE A 22 10.19 -13.41 -8.77
CA PHE A 22 9.64 -13.84 -7.47
C PHE A 22 9.76 -12.71 -6.43
N ASN A 23 9.75 -11.47 -6.90
CA ASN A 23 9.96 -10.27 -6.12
C ASN A 23 8.71 -9.38 -6.23
N SER A 24 7.90 -9.34 -5.17
CA SER A 24 6.70 -8.52 -5.13
C SER A 24 6.98 -7.04 -5.39
N SER A 25 8.09 -6.50 -4.88
CA SER A 25 8.46 -5.09 -5.06
C SER A 25 8.64 -4.76 -6.54
N LEU A 26 9.26 -5.68 -7.30
CA LEU A 26 9.45 -5.54 -8.75
C LEU A 26 8.10 -5.62 -9.46
N ILE A 27 7.29 -6.63 -9.17
CA ILE A 27 5.95 -6.80 -9.75
C ILE A 27 5.12 -5.52 -9.56
N GLU A 28 5.16 -4.96 -8.35
CA GLU A 28 4.38 -3.79 -7.97
C GLU A 28 4.86 -2.47 -8.63
N ILE A 29 6.15 -2.30 -8.93
CA ILE A 29 6.62 -1.07 -9.61
C ILE A 29 6.17 -1.02 -11.09
N TYR A 30 5.77 -2.14 -11.69
CA TYR A 30 5.27 -2.22 -13.07
C TYR A 30 3.75 -2.14 -13.19
N LEU A 31 2.97 -2.00 -12.10
CA LEU A 31 1.49 -2.03 -12.15
C LEU A 31 0.88 -1.13 -13.24
N HIS A 32 1.44 0.06 -13.45
CA HIS A 32 0.98 1.00 -14.49
C HIS A 32 1.05 0.47 -15.93
N LYS A 33 1.83 -0.58 -16.19
CA LYS A 33 1.93 -1.25 -17.49
C LYS A 33 0.83 -2.27 -17.72
N ILE A 34 0.02 -2.62 -16.72
CA ILE A 34 -1.10 -3.53 -16.88
C ILE A 34 -2.02 -3.00 -18.00
N PRO A 35 -2.33 -3.82 -19.03
CA PRO A 35 -3.22 -3.42 -20.12
C PRO A 35 -4.58 -2.95 -19.59
N ASP A 36 -5.10 -1.88 -20.20
CA ASP A 36 -6.39 -1.28 -19.86
C ASP A 36 -6.55 -0.80 -18.40
N LEU A 37 -5.46 -0.73 -17.63
CA LEU A 37 -5.50 -0.17 -16.27
C LEU A 37 -5.87 1.32 -16.33
N ALA A 38 -6.98 1.66 -15.69
CA ALA A 38 -7.45 3.03 -15.55
C ALA A 38 -6.45 3.88 -14.76
N ASP A 39 -6.46 5.20 -15.00
CA ASP A 39 -5.60 6.12 -14.25
C ASP A 39 -5.84 6.02 -12.74
N LYS A 40 -7.10 5.94 -12.32
CA LYS A 40 -7.47 5.77 -10.92
C LYS A 40 -7.72 4.29 -10.63
N PHE A 41 -6.85 3.69 -9.83
CA PHE A 41 -6.99 2.29 -9.42
C PHE A 41 -6.70 2.10 -7.94
N VAL A 42 -7.20 1.00 -7.37
CA VAL A 42 -6.93 0.60 -5.99
C VAL A 42 -6.18 -0.71 -6.02
N TYR A 43 -4.98 -0.70 -5.46
CA TYR A 43 -4.17 -1.89 -5.28
C TYR A 43 -4.62 -2.67 -4.06
N PHE A 44 -4.95 -3.95 -4.25
CA PHE A 44 -5.13 -4.94 -3.18
C PHE A 44 -4.05 -6.01 -3.31
N ASN A 45 -3.34 -6.30 -2.23
CA ASN A 45 -2.52 -7.51 -2.16
C ASN A 45 -3.37 -8.70 -1.64
N ASP A 46 -2.74 -9.86 -1.51
CA ASP A 46 -3.33 -11.12 -1.05
C ASP A 46 -3.83 -11.09 0.41
N ASP A 47 -3.30 -10.22 1.27
CA ASP A 47 -3.68 -10.13 2.68
C ASP A 47 -4.89 -9.20 2.95
N PHE A 48 -5.39 -8.47 1.96
CA PHE A 48 -6.38 -7.40 2.19
C PHE A 48 -7.82 -7.82 1.90
N PHE A 49 -8.70 -7.64 2.89
CA PHE A 49 -10.10 -8.04 2.82
C PHE A 49 -11.03 -6.86 3.12
N ILE A 50 -12.11 -6.76 2.35
CA ILE A 50 -13.24 -5.86 2.64
C ILE A 50 -14.25 -6.65 3.46
N ILE A 51 -14.58 -6.18 4.66
CA ILE A 51 -15.52 -6.87 5.56
C ILE A 51 -16.77 -6.06 5.89
N ASN A 52 -16.88 -4.84 5.36
CA ASN A 52 -18.04 -3.96 5.54
C ASN A 52 -18.19 -3.03 4.33
N ASN A 53 -19.37 -2.41 4.19
CA ASN A 53 -19.70 -1.48 3.11
C ASN A 53 -18.61 -0.40 2.95
N THR A 54 -18.00 -0.38 1.75
CA THR A 54 -16.84 0.45 1.43
C THR A 54 -17.15 1.27 0.18
N PRO A 55 -17.61 2.51 0.33
CA PRO A 55 -17.94 3.37 -0.81
C PRO A 55 -16.66 3.85 -1.51
N LYS A 56 -16.75 4.21 -2.80
CA LYS A 56 -15.59 4.69 -3.60
C LYS A 56 -14.87 5.88 -2.96
N GLU A 57 -15.62 6.72 -2.23
CA GLU A 57 -15.15 7.89 -1.50
C GLU A 57 -14.16 7.54 -0.38
N ARG A 58 -14.08 6.27 0.03
CA ARG A 58 -13.03 5.77 0.91
C ARG A 58 -11.67 5.77 0.22
N PHE A 59 -11.61 5.53 -1.08
CA PHE A 59 -10.38 5.47 -1.84
C PHE A 59 -10.09 6.76 -2.58
N PHE A 60 -11.11 7.40 -3.16
CA PHE A 60 -10.96 8.61 -3.96
C PHE A 60 -11.97 9.68 -3.56
N LYS A 61 -11.48 10.86 -3.20
CA LYS A 61 -12.30 12.06 -2.94
C LYS A 61 -11.82 13.19 -3.84
N ASN A 62 -12.74 13.95 -4.42
CA ASN A 62 -12.42 15.04 -5.36
C ASN A 62 -11.53 14.60 -6.54
N GLY A 63 -11.66 13.33 -6.94
CA GLY A 63 -10.82 12.73 -7.99
C GLY A 63 -9.39 12.42 -7.56
N LEU A 64 -9.02 12.67 -6.31
CA LEU A 64 -7.70 12.39 -5.74
C LEU A 64 -7.75 11.20 -4.76
N PRO A 65 -6.66 10.42 -4.65
CA PRO A 65 -6.55 9.32 -3.71
C PRO A 65 -6.52 9.81 -2.26
N ASN A 66 -7.24 9.13 -1.39
CA ASN A 66 -7.26 9.39 0.05
C ASN A 66 -6.04 8.74 0.71
N ASP A 67 -5.25 9.52 1.45
CA ASP A 67 -4.05 9.01 2.11
C ASP A 67 -3.61 9.82 3.34
N ILE A 68 -2.69 9.24 4.11
CA ILE A 68 -2.08 9.84 5.29
C ILE A 68 -0.63 10.29 5.02
N ALA A 69 -0.45 11.61 5.02
CA ALA A 69 0.87 12.25 4.98
C ALA A 69 1.44 12.41 6.40
N ALA A 70 2.09 11.37 6.91
CA ALA A 70 2.76 11.43 8.22
C ALA A 70 4.04 10.61 8.25
N PHE A 71 5.04 11.08 9.01
CA PHE A 71 6.32 10.38 9.16
C PHE A 71 6.25 9.26 10.20
N ARG A 72 7.11 8.26 10.03
CA ARG A 72 7.40 7.21 11.02
C ARG A 72 8.89 7.06 11.23
N TYR A 73 9.24 6.46 12.36
CA TYR A 73 10.58 5.91 12.53
C TYR A 73 10.76 4.68 11.62
N ASN A 74 11.90 4.63 10.95
CA ASN A 74 12.39 3.49 10.20
C ASN A 74 13.77 3.13 10.75
N SER A 75 13.90 1.91 11.28
CA SER A 75 15.15 1.46 11.91
C SER A 75 16.25 1.12 10.90
N GLY A 76 15.92 1.00 9.61
CA GLY A 76 16.83 0.46 8.60
C GLY A 76 17.14 -1.03 8.78
N MET A 77 16.56 -1.68 9.81
CA MET A 77 16.73 -3.10 10.07
C MET A 77 15.71 -3.90 9.26
N GLY A 78 16.20 -4.93 8.58
CA GLY A 78 15.39 -5.77 7.68
C GLY A 78 15.34 -5.25 6.24
N LEU A 79 15.01 -6.16 5.33
CA LEU A 79 15.05 -5.89 3.89
C LEU A 79 14.04 -4.80 3.49
N TRP A 80 12.80 -4.88 3.97
CA TRP A 80 11.75 -3.89 3.67
C TRP A 80 12.16 -2.47 4.09
N SER A 81 12.68 -2.32 5.30
CA SER A 81 13.17 -1.05 5.83
C SER A 81 14.25 -0.40 4.95
N LYS A 82 15.15 -1.20 4.38
CA LYS A 82 16.19 -0.75 3.45
C LYS A 82 15.59 -0.28 2.12
N CYS A 83 14.62 -1.00 1.58
CA CYS A 83 13.92 -0.59 0.35
C CYS A 83 13.18 0.75 0.55
N LEU A 84 12.51 0.93 1.71
CA LEU A 84 11.88 2.22 2.05
C LEU A 84 12.89 3.37 2.16
N ILE A 85 14.11 3.09 2.62
CA ILE A 85 15.19 4.09 2.63
C ILE A 85 15.59 4.46 1.19
N ASN A 86 15.68 3.48 0.28
CA ASN A 86 15.95 3.74 -1.14
C ASN A 86 14.87 4.62 -1.77
N ASN A 87 13.58 4.34 -1.50
CA ASN A 87 12.48 5.19 -1.95
C ASN A 87 12.67 6.65 -1.49
N ILE A 88 13.01 6.84 -0.21
CA ILE A 88 13.18 8.18 0.38
C ILE A 88 14.41 8.92 -0.18
N LYS A 89 15.44 8.22 -0.67
CA LYS A 89 16.56 8.87 -1.38
C LYS A 89 16.07 9.56 -2.65
N ILE A 90 15.32 8.84 -3.50
CA ILE A 90 14.72 9.40 -4.72
C ILE A 90 13.82 10.60 -4.39
N ILE A 91 12.99 10.48 -3.36
CA ILE A 91 12.10 11.57 -2.92
C ILE A 91 12.90 12.81 -2.51
N ASN A 92 13.98 12.66 -1.74
CA ASN A 92 14.82 13.78 -1.30
C ASN A 92 15.69 14.39 -2.42
N GLU A 93 15.90 13.69 -3.53
CA GLU A 93 16.54 14.23 -4.72
C GLU A 93 15.58 15.09 -5.52
N ARG A 94 14.31 14.66 -5.65
CA ARG A 94 13.30 15.37 -6.44
C ARG A 94 12.68 16.54 -5.70
N PHE A 95 12.38 16.37 -4.42
CA PHE A 95 11.53 17.28 -3.66
C PHE A 95 12.30 17.93 -2.51
N ASP A 96 12.15 19.25 -2.38
CA ASP A 96 12.52 19.97 -1.17
C ASP A 96 11.42 19.85 -0.12
N LYS A 97 11.76 19.40 1.09
CA LYS A 97 10.75 19.12 2.11
C LYS A 97 10.05 20.38 2.59
N HIS A 98 10.78 21.45 2.86
CA HIS A 98 10.19 22.67 3.39
C HIS A 98 9.20 23.27 2.41
N THR A 99 9.58 23.31 1.13
CA THR A 99 8.72 23.76 0.03
C THR A 99 7.41 22.96 -0.03
N VAL A 100 7.49 21.62 0.05
CA VAL A 100 6.29 20.75 0.02
C VAL A 100 5.42 20.95 1.27
N LEU A 101 6.02 20.97 2.46
CA LEU A 101 5.28 21.11 3.72
C LEU A 101 4.66 22.50 3.89
N GLU A 102 5.28 23.54 3.33
CA GLU A 102 4.72 24.89 3.30
C GLU A 102 3.55 24.98 2.32
N ARG A 103 3.75 24.54 1.07
CA ARG A 103 2.71 24.51 0.03
C ARG A 103 1.47 23.73 0.47
N ASP A 104 1.68 22.55 1.07
CA ASP A 104 0.61 21.61 1.41
C ASP A 104 0.36 21.51 2.93
N HIS A 105 0.63 22.59 3.67
CA HIS A 105 0.60 22.61 5.14
C HIS A 105 -0.65 21.94 5.74
N ASN A 106 -1.83 22.29 5.23
CA ASN A 106 -3.10 21.77 5.75
C ASN A 106 -3.29 20.27 5.51
N LYS A 107 -2.67 19.71 4.46
CA LYS A 107 -2.71 18.27 4.18
C LYS A 107 -1.72 17.50 5.04
N TRP A 108 -0.52 18.02 5.29
CA TRP A 108 0.51 17.38 6.12
C TRP A 108 0.22 17.45 7.62
N TYR A 109 -0.43 18.52 8.08
CA TYR A 109 -0.77 18.74 9.48
C TYR A 109 -2.25 18.55 9.78
N ASN A 110 -2.96 17.80 8.93
CA ASN A 110 -4.40 17.56 9.07
C ASN A 110 -4.73 16.97 10.47
N PRO A 111 -5.73 17.52 11.18
CA PRO A 111 -6.09 17.06 12.52
C PRO A 111 -6.55 15.60 12.57
N ASP A 112 -7.14 15.06 11.49
CA ASP A 112 -7.65 13.69 11.43
C ASP A 112 -6.55 12.63 11.62
N TYR A 113 -5.28 12.98 11.37
CA TYR A 113 -4.14 12.08 11.60
C TYR A 113 -3.90 11.80 13.08
N GLY A 114 -4.40 12.65 13.98
CA GLY A 114 -4.32 12.47 15.43
C GLY A 114 -2.88 12.24 15.92
N LYS A 115 -2.65 11.11 16.61
CA LYS A 115 -1.33 10.76 17.18
C LYS A 115 -0.29 10.42 16.11
N LYS A 116 -0.70 10.11 14.88
CA LYS A 116 0.23 9.72 13.80
C LYS A 116 1.09 10.88 13.31
N SER A 117 0.62 12.12 13.44
CA SER A 117 1.39 13.31 13.04
C SER A 117 2.43 13.77 14.07
N ARG A 118 2.60 13.06 15.21
CA ARG A 118 3.58 13.43 16.24
C ARG A 118 5.01 13.53 15.71
N ILE A 119 5.45 12.53 14.94
CA ILE A 119 6.80 12.54 14.33
C ILE A 119 6.87 13.61 13.24
N THR A 120 5.81 13.81 12.46
CA THR A 120 5.74 14.91 11.47
C THR A 120 5.94 16.28 12.11
N ARG A 121 5.30 16.54 13.26
CA ARG A 121 5.47 17.79 14.01
C ARG A 121 6.86 17.93 14.60
N LEU A 122 7.41 16.85 15.17
CA LEU A 122 8.76 16.83 15.72
C LEU A 122 9.83 17.12 14.65
N LEU A 123 9.65 16.60 13.44
CA LEU A 123 10.59 16.75 12.33
C LEU A 123 10.26 17.91 11.39
N LYS A 124 9.46 18.89 11.85
CA LYS A 124 9.09 20.07 11.06
C LYS A 124 10.32 20.86 10.58
N SER A 125 11.29 21.08 11.47
CA SER A 125 12.50 21.86 11.18
C SER A 125 13.65 21.05 10.58
N TYR A 126 13.54 19.72 10.52
CA TYR A 126 14.55 18.90 9.83
C TYR A 126 14.46 19.17 8.32
N ASP A 127 15.53 19.04 7.54
CA ASP A 127 15.48 19.47 6.12
C ASP A 127 15.10 18.36 5.13
N LYS A 128 15.18 17.09 5.57
CA LYS A 128 14.94 15.93 4.68
C LYS A 128 13.64 15.21 5.00
N PHE A 129 13.02 14.66 3.97
CA PHE A 129 11.98 13.64 4.12
C PHE A 129 12.58 12.42 4.80
N VAL A 130 11.81 11.83 5.70
CA VAL A 130 12.06 10.51 6.27
C VAL A 130 10.95 9.57 5.81
N THR A 131 11.06 8.28 6.14
CA THR A 131 10.03 7.30 5.78
C THR A 131 8.65 7.73 6.26
N LEU A 132 7.69 7.80 5.33
CA LEU A 132 6.29 8.01 5.65
C LEU A 132 5.71 6.74 6.28
N ILE A 133 4.63 6.92 7.03
CA ILE A 133 3.79 5.81 7.45
C ILE A 133 3.37 5.02 6.21
N THR A 134 3.49 3.70 6.31
CA THR A 134 3.10 2.73 5.27
C THR A 134 1.88 1.96 5.78
N PRO A 135 0.64 2.43 5.49
CA PRO A 135 -0.57 1.71 5.85
C PRO A 135 -0.54 0.29 5.27
N HIS A 136 -0.83 -0.72 6.09
CA HIS A 136 -0.96 -2.10 5.60
C HIS A 136 -2.42 -2.30 5.18
N ASN A 137 -2.80 -1.69 4.05
CA ASN A 137 -4.13 -1.76 3.49
C ASN A 137 -4.16 -1.52 1.99
N ALA A 138 -5.34 -1.70 1.41
CA ALA A 138 -5.60 -1.36 0.01
C ALA A 138 -5.30 0.11 -0.26
N GLN A 139 -4.50 0.34 -1.29
CA GLN A 139 -3.89 1.64 -1.57
C GLN A 139 -4.40 2.22 -2.89
N PRO A 140 -5.02 3.40 -2.87
CA PRO A 140 -5.39 4.10 -4.10
C PRO A 140 -4.17 4.77 -4.74
N TYR A 141 -4.07 4.62 -6.06
CA TYR A 141 -2.99 5.15 -6.88
C TYR A 141 -3.52 5.87 -8.12
N LEU A 142 -2.69 6.79 -8.62
CA LEU A 142 -2.80 7.33 -9.98
C LEU A 142 -1.75 6.66 -10.87
N LYS A 143 -2.16 6.12 -12.01
CA LYS A 143 -1.27 5.53 -13.03
C LYS A 143 -0.28 6.58 -13.54
N SER A 144 -0.73 7.81 -13.73
CA SER A 144 0.13 8.93 -14.12
C SER A 144 1.29 9.17 -13.15
N THR A 145 1.11 8.90 -11.85
CA THR A 145 2.21 8.99 -10.87
C THR A 145 3.29 7.94 -11.16
N PHE A 146 2.91 6.74 -11.57
CA PHE A 146 3.88 5.71 -11.94
C PHE A 146 4.66 6.13 -13.18
N GLU A 147 3.98 6.65 -14.19
CA GLU A 147 4.61 7.15 -15.41
C GLU A 147 5.62 8.27 -15.09
N GLU A 148 5.27 9.23 -14.24
CA GLU A 148 6.18 10.32 -13.82
C GLU A 148 7.41 9.80 -13.05
N VAL A 149 7.21 8.85 -12.13
CA VAL A 149 8.31 8.25 -11.37
C VAL A 149 9.24 7.43 -12.28
N TRP A 150 8.69 6.70 -13.25
CA TRP A 150 9.46 5.96 -14.25
C TRP A 150 10.22 6.88 -15.20
N ASP A 151 9.67 8.05 -15.54
CA ASP A 151 10.38 9.09 -16.29
C ASP A 151 11.57 9.64 -15.50
N TYR A 152 11.39 9.91 -14.21
CA TYR A 152 12.44 10.50 -13.35
C TYR A 152 13.53 9.51 -12.90
N ALA A 153 13.15 8.27 -12.56
CA ALA A 153 14.02 7.28 -11.93
C ALA A 153 14.08 5.96 -12.71
N GLY A 154 13.73 5.97 -13.99
CA GLY A 154 13.67 4.77 -14.83
C GLY A 154 14.97 3.98 -14.84
N ASP A 155 16.12 4.66 -14.91
CA ASP A 155 17.45 4.03 -14.85
C ASP A 155 17.64 3.15 -13.61
N ARG A 156 17.25 3.66 -12.44
CA ARG A 156 17.34 2.99 -11.14
C ARG A 156 16.30 1.88 -10.99
N LEU A 157 15.08 2.09 -11.47
CA LEU A 157 14.01 1.10 -11.45
C LEU A 157 14.31 -0.07 -12.41
N THR A 158 14.83 0.23 -13.60
CA THR A 158 15.34 -0.76 -14.56
C THR A 158 16.49 -1.55 -13.95
N LYS A 159 17.44 -0.91 -13.26
CA LYS A 159 18.54 -1.61 -12.59
C LYS A 159 18.03 -2.53 -11.48
N ALA A 160 17.09 -2.07 -10.65
CA ALA A 160 16.46 -2.90 -9.62
C ALA A 160 15.66 -4.07 -10.22
N SER A 161 15.18 -3.94 -11.46
CA SER A 161 14.44 -5.00 -12.16
C SER A 161 15.29 -6.23 -12.49
N GLU A 162 16.62 -6.16 -12.36
CA GLU A 162 17.50 -7.33 -12.48
C GLU A 162 17.36 -8.30 -11.27
N ASN A 163 16.78 -7.84 -10.16
CA ASN A 163 16.64 -8.63 -8.93
C ASN A 163 15.43 -9.58 -9.00
N ARG A 164 15.66 -10.85 -9.39
CA ARG A 164 14.60 -11.88 -9.44
C ARG A 164 13.98 -12.21 -8.07
N PHE A 165 14.73 -12.02 -6.99
CA PHE A 165 14.29 -12.15 -5.60
C PHE A 165 14.48 -10.82 -4.87
N ARG A 166 13.74 -10.63 -3.77
CA ARG A 166 13.83 -9.42 -2.94
C ARG A 166 15.27 -9.11 -2.56
N SER A 167 15.65 -7.86 -2.75
CA SER A 167 17.00 -7.32 -2.55
C SER A 167 16.96 -6.05 -1.71
N PRO A 168 17.97 -5.77 -0.87
CA PRO A 168 18.06 -4.49 -0.16
C PRO A 168 18.20 -3.27 -1.08
N ASN A 169 18.47 -3.48 -2.38
CA ASN A 169 18.59 -2.42 -3.38
C ASN A 169 17.28 -2.17 -4.14
N ASP A 170 16.19 -2.85 -3.79
CA ASP A 170 14.91 -2.66 -4.45
C ASP A 170 14.26 -1.33 -4.07
N TYR A 171 13.31 -0.94 -4.93
CA TYR A 171 12.31 0.09 -4.69
C TYR A 171 10.95 -0.58 -4.57
N THR A 172 10.03 0.06 -3.85
CA THR A 172 8.70 -0.52 -3.58
C THR A 172 7.60 0.41 -4.07
N GLN A 173 6.36 -0.08 -4.13
CA GLN A 173 5.16 0.71 -4.42
C GLN A 173 5.03 1.98 -3.56
N GLU A 174 5.61 1.97 -2.34
CA GLU A 174 5.63 3.14 -1.44
C GLU A 174 6.40 4.33 -2.01
N LEU A 175 7.29 4.13 -2.99
CA LEU A 175 7.93 5.22 -3.74
C LEU A 175 6.87 6.06 -4.46
N PHE A 176 6.00 5.41 -5.23
CA PHE A 176 4.94 6.06 -6.00
C PHE A 176 3.91 6.71 -5.08
N ARG A 177 3.56 6.04 -3.99
CA ARG A 177 2.67 6.61 -2.96
C ARG A 177 3.26 7.88 -2.35
N THR A 178 4.54 7.84 -1.97
CA THR A 178 5.22 9.00 -1.38
C THR A 178 5.34 10.13 -2.40
N TRP A 179 5.63 9.82 -3.65
CA TRP A 179 5.69 10.78 -4.75
C TRP A 179 4.35 11.50 -4.94
N GLN A 180 3.24 10.75 -4.96
CA GLN A 180 1.89 11.28 -5.05
C GLN A 180 1.58 12.25 -3.90
N ILE A 181 2.01 11.93 -2.68
CA ILE A 181 1.88 12.81 -1.52
C ILE A 181 2.72 14.08 -1.69
N CYS A 182 3.97 13.95 -2.13
CA CYS A 182 4.88 15.07 -2.37
C CYS A 182 4.44 15.99 -3.52
N GLN A 183 3.62 15.51 -4.46
CA GLN A 183 3.00 16.30 -5.53
C GLN A 183 1.66 16.95 -5.12
N SER A 184 1.20 16.78 -3.87
CA SER A 184 -0.14 17.18 -3.43
C SER A 184 -1.29 16.44 -4.13
N ASN A 185 -1.02 15.36 -4.83
CA ASN A 185 -1.99 14.54 -5.56
C ASN A 185 -2.73 13.57 -4.64
N PHE A 186 -3.18 14.04 -3.48
CA PHE A 186 -3.92 13.25 -2.50
C PHE A 186 -4.86 14.12 -1.65
N GLU A 187 -5.83 13.47 -1.02
CA GLU A 187 -6.71 14.05 0.00
C GLU A 187 -6.33 13.48 1.38
N PRO A 188 -6.20 14.33 2.43
CA PRO A 188 -5.82 13.87 3.75
C PRO A 188 -6.90 12.97 4.34
N TYR A 189 -6.53 11.72 4.64
CA TYR A 189 -7.41 10.70 5.19
C TYR A 189 -6.66 9.78 6.14
N ASN A 190 -7.14 9.67 7.38
CA ASN A 190 -6.57 8.70 8.32
C ASN A 190 -7.08 7.28 8.03
N THR A 191 -6.33 6.54 7.22
CA THR A 191 -6.65 5.15 6.83
C THR A 191 -6.80 4.17 7.99
N TYR A 192 -6.20 4.47 9.15
CA TYR A 192 -6.30 3.61 10.35
C TYR A 192 -7.62 3.75 11.10
N LYS A 193 -8.47 4.74 10.77
CA LYS A 193 -9.76 4.93 11.45
C LYS A 193 -10.76 3.83 11.11
N ASP A 194 -10.60 3.19 9.96
CA ASP A 194 -11.53 2.18 9.45
C ASP A 194 -10.84 0.92 8.92
N THR A 195 -9.51 0.82 9.05
CA THR A 195 -8.74 -0.31 8.58
C THR A 195 -7.84 -0.86 9.67
N LYS A 196 -7.74 -2.19 9.77
CA LYS A 196 -6.92 -2.85 10.79
C LYS A 196 -6.11 -4.01 10.23
N MET A 197 -4.80 -3.98 10.45
CA MET A 197 -3.93 -5.15 10.26
C MET A 197 -3.91 -6.01 11.52
N PHE A 198 -4.05 -7.32 11.32
CA PHE A 198 -3.98 -8.36 12.32
C PHE A 198 -2.85 -9.34 11.97
N PRO A 199 -1.75 -9.37 12.75
CA PRO A 199 -0.77 -10.44 12.63
C PRO A 199 -1.38 -11.70 13.26
N LEU A 200 -1.71 -12.69 12.43
CA LEU A 200 -2.49 -13.86 12.85
C LEU A 200 -1.79 -14.68 13.94
N VAL A 201 -0.45 -14.68 13.97
CA VAL A 201 0.36 -15.32 15.03
C VAL A 201 -0.02 -14.85 16.43
N LEU A 202 -0.39 -13.58 16.57
CA LEU A 202 -0.66 -12.96 17.87
C LEU A 202 -2.13 -12.60 18.07
N ARG A 203 -2.88 -12.42 16.98
CA ARG A 203 -4.18 -11.74 17.01
C ARG A 203 -5.29 -12.46 16.23
N SER A 204 -5.16 -13.75 15.98
CA SER A 204 -6.18 -14.56 15.28
C SER A 204 -7.59 -14.37 15.84
N ASN A 205 -7.79 -14.55 17.16
CA ASN A 205 -9.10 -14.41 17.78
C ASN A 205 -9.69 -13.00 17.61
N GLN A 206 -8.85 -11.96 17.63
CA GLN A 206 -9.33 -10.59 17.42
C GLN A 206 -9.65 -10.31 15.96
N ALA A 207 -8.96 -10.97 15.01
CA ALA A 207 -9.28 -10.91 13.60
C ALA A 207 -10.65 -11.56 13.33
N VAL A 208 -10.85 -12.80 13.81
CA VAL A 208 -12.13 -13.54 13.72
C VAL A 208 -13.28 -12.70 14.27
N LYS A 209 -13.13 -12.16 15.49
CA LYS A 209 -14.15 -11.28 16.07
C LYS A 209 -14.41 -10.03 15.25
N ALA A 210 -13.37 -9.40 14.69
CA ALA A 210 -13.53 -8.20 13.89
C ALA A 210 -14.29 -8.45 12.58
N ILE A 211 -14.17 -9.64 12.00
CA ILE A 211 -14.92 -10.09 10.82
C ILE A 211 -16.41 -10.27 11.20
N TYR A 212 -16.72 -11.06 12.23
CA TYR A 212 -18.10 -11.24 12.70
C TYR A 212 -18.79 -9.92 13.04
N ASP A 213 -18.10 -9.03 13.75
CA ASP A 213 -18.64 -7.72 14.15
C ASP A 213 -18.68 -6.72 12.97
N GLN A 214 -18.10 -7.06 11.80
CA GLN A 214 -17.85 -6.16 10.67
C GLN A 214 -17.26 -4.80 11.12
N LYS A 215 -16.36 -4.84 12.11
CA LYS A 215 -15.95 -3.67 12.90
C LYS A 215 -15.19 -2.62 12.09
N TYR A 216 -14.51 -3.04 11.03
CA TYR A 216 -13.71 -2.21 10.15
C TYR A 216 -14.28 -2.29 8.74
N LYS A 217 -13.93 -1.32 7.88
CA LYS A 217 -14.24 -1.43 6.44
C LYS A 217 -13.32 -2.45 5.78
N LEU A 218 -12.03 -2.34 6.09
CA LEU A 218 -10.99 -3.24 5.59
C LEU A 218 -10.20 -3.87 6.74
N ILE A 219 -9.68 -5.06 6.50
CA ILE A 219 -8.70 -5.69 7.35
C ILE A 219 -7.53 -6.23 6.52
N CYS A 220 -6.37 -6.32 7.16
CA CYS A 220 -5.23 -7.06 6.64
C CYS A 220 -5.00 -8.26 7.55
N LEU A 221 -5.06 -9.47 6.99
CA LEU A 221 -4.81 -10.72 7.71
C LEU A 221 -3.40 -11.19 7.39
N ASN A 222 -2.42 -10.73 8.16
CA ASN A 222 -1.03 -11.07 7.89
C ASN A 222 -0.72 -12.45 8.46
N ASP A 223 -0.52 -13.41 7.56
CA ASP A 223 -0.20 -14.78 7.90
C ASP A 223 1.32 -14.96 8.10
N ASN A 224 1.68 -16.07 8.72
CA ASN A 224 3.07 -16.38 9.03
C ASN A 224 3.21 -17.89 9.23
N ALA A 225 4.36 -18.44 8.84
CA ALA A 225 4.66 -19.86 9.04
C ALA A 225 4.58 -20.33 10.51
N HIS A 226 4.64 -19.41 11.47
CA HIS A 226 4.63 -19.71 12.91
C HIS A 226 3.27 -19.56 13.59
N ILE A 227 2.16 -19.49 12.85
CA ILE A 227 0.81 -19.49 13.44
C ILE A 227 0.60 -20.81 14.20
N ARG A 228 0.24 -20.71 15.48
CA ARG A 228 -0.12 -21.87 16.30
C ARG A 228 -1.51 -22.35 15.94
N ASN A 229 -1.69 -23.67 15.84
CA ASN A 229 -2.97 -24.30 15.46
C ASN A 229 -3.51 -23.75 14.14
N TYR A 230 -2.65 -23.67 13.11
CA TYR A 230 -2.96 -23.06 11.81
C TYR A 230 -4.32 -23.49 11.25
N GLU A 231 -4.58 -24.80 11.17
CA GLU A 231 -5.83 -25.36 10.65
C GLU A 231 -7.06 -24.82 11.39
N LYS A 232 -7.00 -24.77 12.73
CA LYS A 232 -8.10 -24.22 13.55
C LYS A 232 -8.30 -22.74 13.28
N VAL A 233 -7.23 -21.96 13.17
CA VAL A 233 -7.31 -20.53 12.87
C VAL A 233 -7.95 -20.30 11.49
N MET A 234 -7.55 -21.07 10.48
CA MET A 234 -8.13 -20.98 9.13
C MET A 234 -9.62 -21.35 9.12
N GLN A 235 -10.01 -22.43 9.80
CA GLN A 235 -11.42 -22.83 9.93
C GLN A 235 -12.28 -21.76 10.65
N GLU A 236 -11.73 -21.07 11.66
CA GLU A 236 -12.45 -20.00 12.35
C GLU A 236 -12.59 -18.74 11.49
N LEU A 237 -11.59 -18.43 10.67
CA LEU A 237 -11.65 -17.32 9.70
C LEU A 237 -12.65 -17.63 8.58
N GLU A 238 -12.61 -18.84 8.02
CA GLU A 238 -13.54 -19.31 6.99
C GLU A 238 -14.99 -19.17 7.48
N LYS A 239 -15.33 -19.72 8.65
CA LYS A 239 -16.66 -19.58 9.25
C LYS A 239 -17.08 -18.12 9.46
N ALA A 240 -16.14 -17.27 9.85
CA ALA A 240 -16.42 -15.85 10.03
C ALA A 240 -16.76 -15.16 8.71
N PHE A 241 -16.03 -15.47 7.64
CA PHE A 241 -16.32 -14.96 6.30
C PHE A 241 -17.62 -15.52 5.75
N GLU A 242 -17.88 -16.83 5.85
CA GLU A 242 -19.14 -17.46 5.45
C GLU A 242 -20.36 -16.82 6.14
N THR A 243 -20.19 -16.35 7.38
CA THR A 243 -21.27 -15.69 8.12
C THR A 243 -21.63 -14.32 7.53
N ILE A 244 -20.63 -13.55 7.07
CA ILE A 244 -20.85 -12.20 6.53
C ILE A 244 -21.00 -12.15 5.00
N LEU A 245 -20.57 -13.20 4.31
CA LEU A 245 -20.60 -13.40 2.86
C LEU A 245 -21.06 -14.84 2.54
N PRO A 246 -22.31 -15.21 2.88
CA PRO A 246 -22.81 -16.59 2.73
C PRO A 246 -23.07 -16.99 1.28
N GLU A 247 -23.19 -16.01 0.38
CA GLU A 247 -23.48 -16.24 -1.02
C GLU A 247 -22.20 -16.18 -1.85
N LYS A 248 -22.01 -17.19 -2.70
CA LYS A 248 -20.89 -17.23 -3.66
C LYS A 248 -20.95 -16.01 -4.59
N SER A 249 -19.89 -15.25 -4.65
CA SER A 249 -19.75 -14.11 -5.55
C SER A 249 -19.66 -14.56 -7.00
N GLY A 250 -20.24 -13.79 -7.94
CA GLY A 250 -20.06 -14.02 -9.38
C GLY A 250 -18.62 -13.83 -9.89
N PHE A 251 -17.73 -13.31 -9.04
CA PHE A 251 -16.29 -13.22 -9.30
C PHE A 251 -15.51 -14.46 -8.83
N GLU A 252 -16.12 -15.33 -8.03
CA GLU A 252 -15.49 -16.58 -7.62
C GLU A 252 -15.58 -17.60 -8.77
N LEU A 253 -14.41 -18.14 -9.13
CA LEU A 253 -14.29 -19.16 -10.18
C LEU A 253 -14.90 -20.51 -9.76
#